data_AF-A0A1G8U7W5-F1
#
_entry.id   AF-A0A1G8U7W5-F1
#
_cell.length_a   1.000
_cell.length_b   1.000
_cell.length_c   1.000
_cell.angle_alpha   90.00
_cell.angle_beta   90.00
_cell.angle_gamma   90.00
#
_symmetry.space_group_name_H-M   'P 1'
#
loop_
_entity.id
_entity.type
_entity.pdbx_description
1 polymer ?
#
loop_
_entity_poly.entity_id
_entity_poly.type
_entity_poly.pdbx_seq_one_letter_code
_entity_poly.pdbx_strand_id
1 'polypeptide(L)'
;MELRWLGAGMVQETTRYPDGEGEFRMISMGGVFIIDEVDLDGDREIPESRIVSRFPPGLYDRLPVQPDIQMSLTAVNTFADDTEPEEEHIELRTGGIDDIDIAGCRYSGFPMLITYSWDEEYFTSMMIHLPDLGLSVEVARMDPDSGAIAFAPLAFSLQMP
;
A
#
# COMPACT_ATOMS: atom_id res chain seq x y z
N MET A 1 3.48 -12.67 -8.42
CA MET A 1 3.17 -11.24 -8.42
C MET A 1 3.03 -10.77 -9.85
N GLU A 2 1.81 -10.45 -10.24
CA GLU A 2 1.51 -9.78 -11.51
C GLU A 2 1.17 -8.32 -11.19
N LEU A 3 1.81 -7.37 -11.89
CA LEU A 3 1.58 -5.94 -11.75
C LEU A 3 1.07 -5.39 -13.08
N ARG A 4 -0.02 -4.63 -13.03
CA ARG A 4 -0.66 -4.08 -14.23
C ARG A 4 -1.07 -2.62 -14.04
N TRP A 5 -0.64 -1.79 -14.98
CA TRP A 5 -1.10 -0.41 -15.13
C TRP A 5 -2.52 -0.37 -15.69
N LEU A 6 -3.46 0.21 -14.93
CA LEU A 6 -4.84 0.40 -15.39
C LEU A 6 -5.06 1.78 -16.04
N GLY A 7 -4.11 2.70 -15.87
CA GLY A 7 -4.20 4.09 -16.32
C GLY A 7 -4.74 5.02 -15.22
N ALA A 8 -4.68 6.34 -15.46
CA ALA A 8 -5.15 7.36 -14.50
C ALA A 8 -4.53 7.24 -13.08
N GLY A 9 -3.28 6.82 -12.98
CA GLY A 9 -2.59 6.61 -11.70
C GLY A 9 -3.03 5.35 -10.95
N MET A 10 -3.80 4.45 -11.57
CA MET A 10 -4.26 3.22 -10.96
C MET A 10 -3.33 2.04 -11.30
N VAL A 11 -2.98 1.27 -10.27
CA VAL A 11 -2.17 0.06 -10.36
C VAL A 11 -2.99 -1.10 -9.84
N GLN A 12 -2.97 -2.22 -10.56
CA GLN A 12 -3.45 -3.49 -10.05
C GLN A 12 -2.25 -4.37 -9.71
N GLU A 13 -2.33 -5.04 -8.57
CA GLU A 13 -1.34 -6.03 -8.14
C GLU A 13 -2.02 -7.30 -7.63
N THR A 14 -1.36 -8.42 -7.84
CA THR A 14 -1.74 -9.71 -7.26
C THR A 14 -0.64 -10.19 -6.33
N THR A 15 -1.00 -10.33 -5.05
CA THR A 15 -0.11 -10.58 -3.93
C THR A 15 -0.50 -11.88 -3.24
N ARG A 16 0.49 -12.56 -2.66
CA ARG A 16 0.26 -13.79 -1.88
C ARG A 16 0.25 -13.43 -0.39
N TYR A 17 -0.60 -14.09 0.38
CA TYR A 17 -0.59 -13.92 1.83
C TYR A 17 0.77 -14.34 2.44
N PRO A 18 1.18 -13.74 3.57
CA PRO A 18 2.46 -14.07 4.20
C PRO A 18 2.62 -15.53 4.63
N ASP A 19 1.52 -16.21 4.94
CA ASP A 19 1.49 -17.65 5.27
C ASP A 19 1.69 -18.56 4.04
N GLY A 20 1.64 -17.98 2.83
CA GLY A 20 1.76 -18.68 1.57
C GLY A 20 0.49 -19.38 1.10
N GLU A 21 -0.62 -19.25 1.84
CA GLU A 21 -1.91 -19.84 1.52
C GLU A 21 -2.85 -18.78 0.93
N GLY A 22 -3.15 -18.92 -0.37
CA GLY A 22 -4.05 -17.99 -1.06
C GLY A 22 -3.37 -16.74 -1.63
N GLU A 23 -4.07 -16.10 -2.55
CA GLU A 23 -3.64 -14.86 -3.20
C GLU A 23 -4.79 -13.87 -3.15
N PHE A 24 -4.47 -12.58 -3.25
CA PHE A 24 -5.45 -11.52 -3.33
C PHE A 24 -5.02 -10.52 -4.38
N ARG A 25 -6.01 -9.88 -5.01
CA ARG A 25 -5.83 -8.84 -6.00
C ARG A 25 -6.25 -7.53 -5.39
N MET A 26 -5.38 -6.53 -5.47
CA MET A 26 -5.73 -5.18 -5.07
C MET A 26 -5.51 -4.17 -6.19
N ILE A 27 -6.26 -3.08 -6.12
CA ILE A 27 -6.13 -1.92 -6.99
C ILE A 27 -5.79 -0.72 -6.11
N SER A 28 -4.65 -0.09 -6.36
CA SER A 28 -4.19 1.08 -5.63
C SER A 28 -4.21 2.33 -6.52
N MET A 29 -4.63 3.44 -5.91
CA MET A 29 -4.63 4.78 -6.49
C MET A 29 -3.31 5.48 -6.13
N GLY A 30 -2.60 5.95 -7.16
CA GLY A 30 -1.26 6.53 -7.02
C GLY A 30 -0.20 5.55 -6.54
N GLY A 31 -0.48 4.24 -6.56
CA GLY A 31 0.40 3.22 -6.01
C GLY A 31 0.53 3.26 -4.48
N VAL A 32 -0.42 3.89 -3.78
CA VAL A 32 -0.39 4.07 -2.32
C VAL A 32 -1.70 3.67 -1.68
N PHE A 33 -2.81 4.20 -2.16
CA PHE A 33 -4.12 4.06 -1.51
C PHE A 33 -4.92 2.94 -2.13
N ILE A 34 -5.13 1.84 -1.41
CA ILE A 34 -5.90 0.68 -1.88
C ILE A 34 -7.37 1.07 -1.98
N ILE A 35 -7.99 0.89 -3.15
CA ILE A 35 -9.40 1.25 -3.40
C ILE A 35 -10.32 0.04 -3.63
N ASP A 36 -9.74 -1.12 -3.97
CA ASP A 36 -10.47 -2.36 -4.19
C ASP A 36 -9.52 -3.52 -3.88
N GLU A 37 -9.95 -4.45 -3.04
CA GLU A 37 -9.23 -5.67 -2.69
C GLU A 37 -10.19 -6.86 -2.80
N VAL A 38 -9.71 -8.01 -3.29
CA VAL A 38 -10.49 -9.24 -3.36
C VAL A 38 -9.58 -10.47 -3.32
N ASP A 39 -10.04 -11.51 -2.65
CA ASP A 39 -9.31 -12.78 -2.52
C ASP A 39 -9.48 -13.58 -3.81
N LEU A 40 -8.51 -14.45 -4.06
CA LEU A 40 -8.45 -15.29 -5.24
C LEU A 40 -8.39 -16.78 -4.86
N ASP A 41 -9.19 -17.58 -5.57
CA ASP A 41 -9.02 -19.03 -5.70
C ASP A 41 -8.38 -19.33 -7.08
N GLY A 42 -7.04 -19.36 -7.10
CA GLY A 42 -6.27 -19.37 -8.33
C GLY A 42 -6.46 -18.07 -9.12
N ASP A 43 -6.97 -18.14 -10.35
CA ASP A 43 -7.23 -16.96 -11.19
C ASP A 43 -8.65 -16.38 -10.98
N ARG A 44 -9.43 -16.92 -10.02
CA ARG A 44 -10.84 -16.56 -9.83
C ARG A 44 -11.01 -15.72 -8.59
N GLU A 45 -11.63 -14.56 -8.75
CA GLU A 45 -12.06 -13.73 -7.63
C GLU A 45 -13.12 -14.45 -6.80
N ILE A 46 -13.04 -14.26 -5.47
CA ILE A 46 -14.02 -14.66 -4.47
C ILE A 46 -14.85 -13.40 -4.14
N PRO A 47 -16.00 -13.16 -4.80
CA PRO A 47 -16.66 -11.85 -4.77
C PRO A 47 -17.10 -11.41 -3.37
N GLU A 48 -17.46 -12.35 -2.50
CA GLU A 48 -17.88 -12.11 -1.12
C GLU A 48 -16.75 -11.57 -0.22
N SER A 49 -15.48 -11.76 -0.56
CA SER A 49 -14.37 -11.21 0.20
C SER A 49 -14.00 -9.78 -0.21
N ARG A 50 -14.69 -9.22 -1.23
CA ARG A 50 -14.30 -7.91 -1.78
C ARG A 50 -14.50 -6.79 -0.76
N ILE A 51 -13.45 -5.98 -0.63
CA ILE A 51 -13.42 -4.73 0.13
C ILE A 51 -13.26 -3.58 -0.87
N VAL A 52 -14.07 -2.54 -0.73
CA VAL A 52 -13.96 -1.31 -1.52
C VAL A 52 -13.79 -0.12 -0.59
N SER A 53 -12.70 0.61 -0.77
CA SER A 53 -12.36 1.79 0.04
C SER A 53 -12.71 3.07 -0.70
N ARG A 54 -13.53 3.91 -0.08
CA ARG A 54 -13.93 5.21 -0.62
C ARG A 54 -13.21 6.34 0.09
N PHE A 55 -12.34 7.02 -0.66
CA PHE A 55 -11.57 8.16 -0.18
C PHE A 55 -12.29 9.49 -0.37
N PRO A 56 -11.87 10.55 0.35
CA PRO A 56 -12.41 11.89 0.14
C PRO A 56 -12.20 12.37 -1.31
N PRO A 57 -13.17 13.10 -1.91
CA PRO A 57 -13.14 13.47 -3.33
C PRO A 57 -11.88 14.22 -3.80
N GLY A 58 -11.20 14.93 -2.90
CA GLY A 58 -10.00 15.69 -3.22
C GLY A 58 -8.69 14.89 -3.16
N LEU A 59 -8.73 13.59 -2.85
CA LEU A 59 -7.49 12.79 -2.78
C LEU A 59 -6.86 12.61 -4.17
N TYR A 60 -7.68 12.39 -5.20
CA TYR A 60 -7.18 12.18 -6.57
C TYR A 60 -6.33 13.35 -7.07
N ASP A 61 -6.73 14.59 -6.76
CA ASP A 61 -6.00 15.81 -7.13
C ASP A 61 -4.67 15.99 -6.38
N ARG A 62 -4.42 15.17 -5.35
CA ARG A 62 -3.18 15.17 -4.53
C ARG A 62 -2.22 14.05 -4.94
N LEU A 63 -2.50 13.37 -6.05
CA LEU A 63 -1.68 12.28 -6.56
C LEU A 63 -0.88 12.70 -7.81
N PRO A 64 0.34 12.15 -8.01
CA PRO A 64 1.04 11.25 -7.09
C PRO A 64 1.44 11.97 -5.79
N VAL A 65 1.62 11.18 -4.73
CA VAL A 65 2.09 11.67 -3.43
C VAL A 65 3.40 12.45 -3.63
N GLN A 66 3.53 13.55 -2.91
CA GLN A 66 4.72 14.42 -2.97
C GLN A 66 5.66 14.10 -1.80
N PRO A 67 6.99 14.32 -1.94
CA PRO A 67 7.94 14.21 -0.83
C PRO A 67 7.70 15.30 0.22
N ASP A 68 8.26 15.10 1.43
CA ASP A 68 8.22 16.06 2.55
C ASP A 68 6.82 16.55 2.96
N ILE A 69 5.79 15.71 2.84
CA ILE A 69 4.43 16.01 3.29
C ILE A 69 4.02 15.16 4.49
N GLN A 70 3.02 15.66 5.18
CA GLN A 70 2.18 14.89 6.09
C GLN A 70 0.73 15.08 5.67
N MET A 71 -0.03 13.99 5.62
CA MET A 71 -1.46 14.03 5.39
C MET A 71 -2.18 13.05 6.31
N SER A 72 -3.39 13.41 6.67
CA SER A 72 -4.33 12.53 7.35
C SER A 72 -5.65 12.57 6.60
N LEU A 73 -6.29 11.42 6.46
CA LEU A 73 -7.58 11.28 5.81
C LEU A 73 -8.35 10.10 6.39
N THR A 74 -9.66 10.06 6.11
CA THR A 74 -10.52 8.94 6.48
C THR A 74 -11.10 8.35 5.22
N ALA A 75 -10.97 7.04 5.06
CA ALA A 75 -11.65 6.25 4.04
C ALA A 75 -12.84 5.51 4.66
N VAL A 76 -13.84 5.18 3.83
CA VAL A 76 -14.94 4.31 4.23
C VAL A 76 -14.80 3.00 3.48
N ASN A 77 -14.62 1.91 4.23
CA ASN A 77 -14.55 0.55 3.71
C ASN A 77 -15.96 -0.03 3.64
N THR A 78 -16.29 -0.60 2.50
CA THR A 78 -17.54 -1.35 2.29
C THR A 78 -17.23 -2.77 1.89
N PHE A 79 -17.90 -3.72 2.52
CA PHE A 79 -17.67 -5.16 2.38
C PHE A 79 -18.76 -5.79 1.52
N ALA A 80 -18.40 -6.79 0.72
CA ALA A 80 -19.33 -7.49 -0.16
C ALA A 80 -20.19 -8.56 0.56
N ASP A 81 -19.88 -8.86 1.83
CA ASP A 81 -20.54 -9.84 2.68
C ASP A 81 -21.68 -9.26 3.55
N ASP A 82 -22.11 -8.02 3.26
CA ASP A 82 -23.09 -7.25 4.02
C ASP A 82 -22.64 -6.83 5.44
N THR A 83 -21.35 -6.95 5.78
CA THR A 83 -20.80 -6.35 7.00
C THR A 83 -21.00 -4.83 7.00
N GLU A 84 -21.24 -4.25 8.18
CA GLU A 84 -21.44 -2.79 8.30
C GLU A 84 -20.20 -2.03 7.80
N PRO A 85 -20.37 -0.92 7.07
CA PRO A 85 -19.24 -0.11 6.62
C PRO A 85 -18.40 0.40 7.79
N GLU A 86 -17.09 0.45 7.59
CA GLU A 86 -16.12 0.85 8.60
C GLU A 86 -15.35 2.11 8.18
N GLU A 87 -15.03 2.98 9.13
CA GLU A 87 -14.16 4.13 8.90
C GLU A 87 -12.70 3.75 9.18
N GLU A 88 -11.87 3.82 8.15
CA GLU A 88 -10.43 3.62 8.25
C GLU A 88 -9.72 4.98 8.27
N HIS A 89 -8.97 5.22 9.33
CA HIS A 89 -8.19 6.43 9.51
C HIS A 89 -6.77 6.19 9.00
N ILE A 90 -6.30 7.09 8.14
CA ILE A 90 -5.03 6.94 7.43
C ILE A 90 -4.16 8.15 7.73
N GLU A 91 -2.96 7.89 8.26
CA GLU A 91 -1.91 8.89 8.44
C GLU A 91 -0.73 8.56 7.54
N LEU A 92 -0.32 9.50 6.70
CA LEU A 92 0.84 9.37 5.81
C LEU A 92 1.87 10.44 6.12
N ARG A 93 3.13 10.02 6.23
CA ARG A 93 4.30 10.89 6.34
C ARG A 93 5.33 10.47 5.30
N THR A 94 5.83 11.43 4.53
CA THR A 94 6.84 11.17 3.51
C THR A 94 8.15 11.87 3.89
N GLY A 95 9.28 11.27 3.50
CA GLY A 95 10.59 11.91 3.57
C GLY A 95 10.93 12.68 2.30
N GLY A 96 12.17 13.15 2.25
CA GLY A 96 12.74 13.82 1.07
C GLY A 96 13.11 12.84 -0.04
N ILE A 97 13.31 13.39 -1.23
CA ILE A 97 13.77 12.62 -2.40
C ILE A 97 15.20 12.12 -2.19
N ASP A 98 15.44 10.87 -2.55
CA ASP A 98 16.76 10.24 -2.61
C ASP A 98 16.87 9.30 -3.81
N ASP A 99 18.09 8.87 -4.09
CA ASP A 99 18.42 7.86 -5.08
C ASP A 99 18.37 6.46 -4.48
N ILE A 100 17.60 5.56 -5.09
CA ILE A 100 17.31 4.23 -4.58
C ILE A 100 17.76 3.19 -5.59
N ASP A 101 18.57 2.23 -5.16
CA ASP A 101 18.98 1.09 -5.98
C ASP A 101 18.03 -0.09 -5.76
N ILE A 102 17.43 -0.58 -6.85
CA ILE A 102 16.61 -1.78 -6.86
C ILE A 102 17.14 -2.67 -7.99
N ALA A 103 17.70 -3.82 -7.60
CA ALA A 103 18.25 -4.83 -8.51
C ALA A 103 19.32 -4.27 -9.49
N GLY A 104 20.11 -3.28 -9.07
CA GLY A 104 21.15 -2.64 -9.90
C GLY A 104 20.61 -1.56 -10.84
N CYS A 105 19.33 -1.19 -10.72
CA CYS A 105 18.73 -0.04 -11.38
C CYS A 105 18.54 1.08 -10.35
N ARG A 106 18.95 2.30 -10.72
CA ARG A 106 18.80 3.49 -9.88
C ARG A 106 17.49 4.20 -10.22
N TYR A 107 16.72 4.52 -9.20
CA TYR A 107 15.46 5.24 -9.29
C TYR A 107 15.48 6.45 -8.36
N SER A 108 14.80 7.52 -8.74
CA SER A 108 14.46 8.59 -7.80
C SER A 108 13.24 8.15 -7.00
N GLY A 109 13.29 8.28 -5.68
CA GLY A 109 12.17 7.91 -4.81
C GLY A 109 12.23 8.62 -3.47
N PHE A 110 11.30 8.30 -2.58
CA PHE A 110 11.31 8.82 -1.20
C PHE A 110 10.65 7.84 -0.24
N PRO A 111 11.07 7.79 1.04
CA PRO A 111 10.47 6.91 2.02
C PRO A 111 9.09 7.42 2.43
N MET A 112 8.20 6.48 2.76
CA MET A 112 6.87 6.75 3.29
C MET A 112 6.60 5.89 4.52
N LEU A 113 5.91 6.48 5.48
CA LEU A 113 5.26 5.80 6.59
C LEU A 113 3.77 6.03 6.45
N ILE A 114 3.00 4.96 6.27
CA ILE A 114 1.54 5.01 6.23
C ILE A 114 1.00 4.16 7.39
N THR A 115 0.14 4.75 8.20
CA THR A 115 -0.55 4.07 9.29
C THR A 115 -2.02 4.00 8.94
N TYR A 116 -2.57 2.79 8.98
CA TYR A 116 -3.99 2.50 8.84
C TYR A 116 -4.52 2.10 10.21
N SER A 117 -5.65 2.63 10.61
CA SER A 117 -6.29 2.30 11.89
C SER A 117 -7.80 2.28 11.77
N TRP A 118 -8.43 1.29 12.39
CA TRP A 118 -9.88 1.09 12.45
C TRP A 118 -10.24 0.52 13.83
N ASP A 119 -11.29 1.06 14.46
CA ASP A 119 -11.67 0.73 15.83
C ASP A 119 -10.46 0.76 16.82
N GLU A 120 -10.10 -0.38 17.42
CA GLU A 120 -8.92 -0.53 18.30
C GLU A 120 -7.68 -1.12 17.59
N GLU A 121 -7.80 -1.42 16.29
CA GLU A 121 -6.75 -2.04 15.47
C GLU A 121 -6.00 -1.02 14.63
N TYR A 122 -4.74 -1.31 14.32
CA TYR A 122 -3.94 -0.51 13.41
C TYR A 122 -2.77 -1.32 12.85
N PHE A 123 -2.22 -0.89 11.71
CA PHE A 123 -0.89 -1.30 11.29
C PHE A 123 -0.17 -0.13 10.62
N THR A 124 1.16 -0.21 10.58
CA THR A 124 1.98 0.77 9.87
C THR A 124 2.85 0.10 8.83
N SER A 125 2.73 0.54 7.59
CA SER A 125 3.57 0.11 6.48
C SER A 125 4.68 1.14 6.25
N MET A 126 5.90 0.64 6.19
CA MET A 126 7.07 1.37 5.73
C MET A 126 7.23 1.09 4.25
N MET A 127 7.29 2.13 3.43
CA MET A 127 7.34 1.99 1.97
C MET A 127 8.38 2.91 1.36
N ILE A 128 8.72 2.63 0.10
CA ILE A 128 9.47 3.51 -0.79
C ILE A 128 8.56 3.88 -1.95
N HIS A 129 8.26 5.17 -2.15
CA HIS A 129 7.57 5.62 -3.36
C HIS A 129 8.55 5.82 -4.50
N LEU A 130 8.17 5.37 -5.70
CA LEU A 130 8.93 5.53 -6.94
C LEU A 130 8.05 6.32 -7.94
N PRO A 131 8.09 7.67 -7.92
CA PRO A 131 7.19 8.50 -8.70
C PRO A 131 7.23 8.21 -10.21
N ASP A 132 8.42 7.99 -10.76
CA ASP A 132 8.61 7.69 -12.19
C ASP A 132 7.95 6.38 -12.60
N LEU A 133 7.83 5.46 -11.64
CA LEU A 133 7.14 4.19 -11.81
C LEU A 133 5.71 4.25 -11.30
N GLY A 134 5.21 5.36 -10.74
CA GLY A 134 3.84 5.48 -10.21
C GLY A 134 3.45 4.44 -9.14
N LEU A 135 4.41 3.83 -8.45
CA LEU A 135 4.19 2.71 -7.51
C LEU A 135 4.93 2.93 -6.20
N SER A 136 4.54 2.18 -5.17
CA SER A 136 5.25 2.11 -3.90
C SER A 136 5.64 0.67 -3.61
N VAL A 137 6.80 0.50 -2.99
CA VAL A 137 7.31 -0.79 -2.56
C VAL A 137 7.26 -0.84 -1.05
N GLU A 138 6.44 -1.73 -0.49
CA GLU A 138 6.46 -2.01 0.95
C GLU A 138 7.78 -2.70 1.31
N VAL A 139 8.47 -2.16 2.33
CA VAL A 139 9.75 -2.68 2.83
C VAL A 139 9.64 -3.35 4.18
N ALA A 140 8.64 -2.98 4.97
CA ALA A 140 8.33 -3.58 6.26
C ALA A 140 6.92 -3.20 6.71
N ARG A 141 6.32 -4.05 7.53
CA ARG A 141 5.03 -3.82 8.18
C ARG A 141 5.16 -4.03 9.69
N MET A 142 4.49 -3.18 10.45
CA MET A 142 4.39 -3.24 11.90
C MET A 142 2.92 -3.41 12.28
N ASP A 143 2.55 -4.58 12.80
CA ASP A 143 1.22 -4.82 13.40
C ASP A 143 1.31 -4.66 14.93
N PRO A 144 0.18 -4.51 15.64
CA PRO A 144 0.17 -4.22 17.08
C PRO A 144 0.79 -5.34 17.92
N ASP A 145 0.58 -6.59 17.49
CA ASP A 145 0.98 -7.80 18.21
C ASP A 145 2.14 -8.56 17.53
N SER A 146 2.50 -8.17 16.30
CA SER A 146 3.62 -8.74 15.56
C SER A 146 4.80 -7.77 15.68
N GLY A 147 5.85 -8.15 16.43
CA GLY A 147 7.11 -7.42 16.34
C GLY A 147 7.53 -7.31 14.87
N ALA A 148 8.03 -6.15 14.42
CA ALA A 148 8.27 -5.82 13.02
C ALA A 148 8.68 -7.03 12.17
N ILE A 149 7.77 -7.52 11.31
CA ILE A 149 8.03 -8.70 10.49
C ILE A 149 8.94 -8.25 9.35
N ALA A 150 10.19 -8.71 9.40
CA ALA A 150 11.18 -8.45 8.36
C ALA A 150 10.86 -9.26 7.09
N PHE A 151 9.84 -8.86 6.34
CA PHE A 151 9.81 -9.09 4.90
C PHE A 151 10.59 -7.96 4.20
N ALA A 152 11.83 -7.78 4.68
CA ALA A 152 12.81 -6.87 4.11
C ALA A 152 13.60 -7.61 3.02
N PRO A 153 13.96 -6.96 1.91
CA PRO A 153 15.13 -7.38 1.16
C PRO A 153 16.33 -7.50 2.13
N LEU A 154 17.04 -8.64 2.06
CA LEU A 154 18.12 -9.08 2.96
C LEU A 154 19.37 -8.15 3.01
N ALA A 155 19.33 -6.97 2.42
CA ALA A 155 20.32 -5.91 2.60
C ALA A 155 19.73 -4.53 2.25
N PHE A 156 19.61 -3.65 3.24
CA PHE A 156 19.57 -2.19 3.07
C PHE A 156 20.53 -1.59 4.08
N SER A 157 21.53 -0.84 3.60
CA SER A 157 22.38 -0.04 4.47
C SER A 157 22.26 1.43 4.09
N LEU A 158 21.96 2.27 5.09
CA LEU A 158 22.01 3.73 4.96
C LEU A 158 23.39 4.31 5.38
N GLN A 159 24.40 3.45 5.64
CA GLN A 159 25.80 3.84 5.86
C GLN A 159 26.76 2.76 5.31
N MET A 160 27.69 3.12 4.42
CA MET A 160 28.74 2.18 3.99
C MET A 160 29.64 1.74 5.16
N PRO A 161 30.11 0.48 5.15
CA PRO A 161 31.53 0.13 5.26
C PRO A 161 32.16 -0.07 3.88
#